data_AF-A0A1E2RZX1-F1
#
_entry.id   AF-A0A1E2RZX1-F1
#
_cell.length_a   1.000
_cell.length_b   1.000
_cell.length_c   1.000
_cell.angle_alpha   90.00
_cell.angle_beta   90.00
_cell.angle_gamma   90.00
#
_symmetry.space_group_name_H-M   'P 1'
#
loop_
_entity.id
_entity.type
_entity.pdbx_description
1 polymer ?
#
loop_
_entity_poly.entity_id
_entity_poly.type
_entity_poly.pdbx_seq_one_letter_code
_entity_poly.pdbx_strand_id
1 'polypeptide(L)'
;MPKGILALTIHFRPTPEDRARTAAKAQAAVARPVPLNTREMALLAALTRAARSFRPCPNNFTLQHDLHMQNAWLIYTFRSLQERGLIVLERKGTRRRVIINATGERTDWSAHMRSEPRAPAMRKCLGGCGKLFQSSHPGHRICDTCKRSDDYKQASANSYSCGVSLS
;
A
#
# COMPACT_ATOMS: atom_id res chain seq x y z
N MET A 1 -4.00 -3.48 58.62
CA MET A 1 -2.87 -2.91 57.85
C MET A 1 -2.26 -4.02 56.98
N PRO A 2 -2.43 -3.99 55.65
CA PRO A 2 -1.87 -5.04 54.78
C PRO A 2 -0.36 -4.82 54.60
N LYS A 3 0.43 -5.87 54.82
CA LYS A 3 1.87 -5.90 54.56
C LYS A 3 2.09 -5.95 53.04
N GLY A 4 2.64 -4.89 52.47
CA GLY A 4 2.98 -4.82 51.06
C GLY A 4 4.07 -5.83 50.70
N ILE A 5 3.79 -6.71 49.76
CA ILE A 5 4.77 -7.63 49.17
C ILE A 5 5.61 -6.81 48.19
N LEU A 6 6.86 -6.57 48.52
CA LEU A 6 7.84 -5.98 47.60
C LEU A 6 8.14 -7.01 46.50
N ALA A 7 7.68 -6.76 45.28
CA ALA A 7 7.99 -7.59 44.12
C ALA A 7 9.46 -7.39 43.73
N LEU A 8 10.29 -8.39 44.05
CA LEU A 8 11.69 -8.43 43.62
C LEU A 8 11.72 -8.69 42.11
N THR A 9 12.04 -7.67 41.32
CA THR A 9 12.23 -7.82 39.87
C THR A 9 13.63 -8.35 39.62
N ILE A 10 13.77 -9.62 39.24
CA ILE A 10 15.05 -10.22 38.89
C ILE A 10 15.32 -9.95 37.41
N HIS A 11 16.34 -9.13 37.13
CA HIS A 11 16.81 -8.89 35.76
C HIS A 11 17.77 -10.02 35.35
N PHE A 12 17.26 -11.02 34.65
CA PHE A 12 18.09 -12.08 34.09
C PHE A 12 18.93 -11.54 32.92
N ARG A 13 20.26 -11.55 33.05
CA ARG A 13 21.18 -11.28 31.95
C ARG A 13 21.64 -12.61 31.36
N PRO A 14 21.28 -12.93 30.10
CA PRO A 14 21.73 -14.17 29.47
C PRO A 14 23.25 -14.15 29.30
N THR A 15 23.88 -15.28 29.61
CA THR A 15 25.33 -15.46 29.49
C THR A 15 25.78 -15.44 28.02
N PRO A 16 27.07 -15.21 27.73
CA PRO A 16 27.60 -15.34 26.38
C PRO A 16 27.30 -16.72 25.76
N GLU A 17 27.31 -17.78 26.57
CA GLU A 17 26.99 -19.15 26.13
C GLU A 17 25.51 -19.31 25.77
N ASP A 18 24.59 -18.71 26.54
CA ASP A 18 23.16 -18.69 26.21
C ASP A 18 22.92 -17.94 24.89
N ARG A 19 23.63 -16.82 24.67
CA ARG A 19 23.55 -16.05 23.43
C ARG A 19 24.07 -16.85 22.25
N ALA A 20 25.22 -17.52 22.40
CA ALA A 20 25.79 -18.38 21.36
C ALA A 20 24.88 -19.57 21.06
N ARG A 21 24.29 -20.21 22.07
CA ARG A 21 23.34 -21.32 21.92
C ARG A 21 22.04 -20.87 21.23
N THR A 22 21.54 -19.69 21.57
CA THR A 22 20.35 -19.12 20.93
C THR A 22 20.63 -18.74 19.47
N ALA A 23 21.80 -18.15 19.18
CA ALA A 23 22.23 -17.83 17.83
C ALA A 23 22.46 -19.10 16.98
N ALA A 24 23.11 -20.12 17.54
CA ALA A 24 23.33 -21.40 16.89
C ALA A 24 22.01 -22.16 16.64
N LYS A 25 21.07 -22.12 17.59
CA LYS A 25 19.73 -22.69 17.40
C LYS A 25 18.93 -21.94 16.33
N ALA A 26 19.06 -20.61 16.26
CA ALA A 26 18.48 -19.82 15.18
C ALA A 26 19.11 -20.16 13.82
N GLN A 27 20.44 -20.31 13.75
CA GLN A 27 21.15 -20.73 12.53
C GLN A 27 20.82 -22.16 12.11
N ALA A 28 20.65 -23.09 13.06
CA ALA A 28 20.29 -24.48 12.78
C ALA A 28 18.82 -24.61 12.33
N ALA A 29 17.90 -23.79 12.86
CA ALA A 29 16.52 -23.72 12.38
C ALA A 29 16.42 -23.18 10.95
N VAL A 30 17.37 -22.34 10.54
CA VAL A 30 17.49 -21.84 9.16
C VAL A 30 17.97 -22.93 8.19
N ALA A 31 18.61 -24.00 8.67
CA ALA A 31 19.29 -24.96 7.80
C ALA A 31 18.40 -26.01 7.12
N ARG A 32 17.14 -26.22 7.56
CA ARG A 32 16.23 -27.13 6.86
C ARG A 32 15.41 -26.36 5.82
N PRO A 33 15.62 -26.60 4.51
CA PRO A 33 14.83 -25.94 3.48
C PRO A 33 13.38 -26.39 3.61
N VAL A 34 12.53 -25.49 4.11
CA VAL A 34 11.08 -25.69 4.10
C VAL A 34 10.65 -25.75 2.64
N PRO A 35 9.89 -26.77 2.19
CA PRO A 35 9.42 -26.80 0.81
C PRO A 35 8.55 -25.56 0.54
N LEU A 36 8.72 -24.95 -0.63
CA LEU A 36 7.86 -23.86 -1.10
C LEU A 36 6.49 -24.45 -1.47
N ASN A 37 5.41 -23.76 -1.11
CA ASN A 37 4.10 -24.14 -1.61
C ASN A 37 3.94 -23.76 -3.10
N THR A 38 2.92 -24.30 -3.77
CA THR A 38 2.70 -24.08 -5.21
C THR A 38 2.60 -22.60 -5.59
N ARG A 39 2.00 -21.76 -4.74
CA ARG A 39 1.82 -20.33 -4.99
C ARG A 39 3.12 -19.56 -4.86
N GLU A 40 3.92 -19.89 -3.84
CA GLU A 40 5.26 -19.34 -3.65
C GLU A 40 6.18 -19.68 -4.82
N MET A 41 6.16 -20.94 -5.27
CA MET A 41 6.92 -21.37 -6.45
C MET A 41 6.50 -20.62 -7.71
N ALA A 42 5.19 -20.46 -7.94
CA ALA A 42 4.67 -19.75 -9.11
C ALA A 42 5.05 -18.26 -9.09
N LEU A 43 4.91 -17.58 -7.95
CA LEU A 43 5.29 -16.19 -7.80
C LEU A 43 6.81 -16.00 -7.96
N LEU A 44 7.62 -16.84 -7.31
CA LEU A 44 9.07 -16.78 -7.42
C LEU A 44 9.52 -17.00 -8.86
N ALA A 45 8.97 -18.00 -9.56
CA ALA A 45 9.26 -18.25 -10.96
C ALA A 45 8.90 -17.06 -11.87
N ALA A 46 7.75 -16.40 -11.63
CA ALA A 46 7.37 -15.21 -12.39
C ALA A 46 8.34 -14.03 -12.16
N LEU A 47 8.74 -13.80 -10.91
CA LEU A 47 9.70 -12.77 -10.54
C LEU A 47 11.09 -13.05 -11.13
N THR A 48 11.57 -14.29 -11.08
CA THR A 48 12.83 -14.71 -11.70
C THR A 48 12.81 -14.52 -13.21
N ARG A 49 11.71 -14.89 -13.91
CA ARG A 49 11.58 -14.65 -15.36
C ARG A 49 11.67 -13.15 -15.69
N ALA A 50 11.00 -12.31 -14.90
CA ALA A 50 11.06 -10.85 -15.08
C ALA A 50 12.48 -10.31 -14.83
N ALA A 51 13.16 -10.78 -13.78
CA ALA A 51 14.51 -10.37 -13.43
C ALA A 51 15.54 -10.75 -14.51
N ARG A 52 15.51 -12.00 -14.99
CA ARG A 52 16.38 -12.49 -16.08
C ARG A 52 16.23 -11.70 -17.38
N SER A 53 15.03 -11.21 -17.63
CA SER A 53 14.71 -10.46 -18.84
C SER A 53 14.90 -8.94 -18.67
N PHE A 54 15.44 -8.48 -17.53
CA PHE A 54 15.52 -7.06 -17.15
C PHE A 54 14.19 -6.31 -17.31
N ARG A 55 13.06 -6.99 -17.13
CA ARG A 55 11.74 -6.38 -17.25
C ARG A 55 11.40 -5.59 -15.97
N PRO A 56 10.55 -4.56 -16.08
CA PRO A 56 10.00 -3.89 -14.90
C PRO A 56 9.33 -4.90 -13.96
N CYS A 57 9.45 -4.67 -12.64
CA CYS A 57 8.77 -5.48 -11.66
C CYS A 57 7.26 -5.48 -11.95
N PRO A 58 6.64 -6.67 -12.17
CA PRO A 58 5.22 -6.74 -12.47
C PRO A 58 4.41 -6.19 -11.30
N ASN A 59 3.35 -5.45 -11.61
CA ASN A 59 2.45 -4.89 -10.61
C ASN A 59 1.49 -5.98 -10.09
N ASN A 60 0.72 -5.68 -9.03
CA ASN A 60 -0.18 -6.69 -8.45
C ASN A 60 -1.27 -7.14 -9.42
N PHE A 61 -1.80 -6.26 -10.29
CA PHE A 61 -2.83 -6.63 -11.27
C PHE A 61 -2.29 -7.62 -12.31
N THR A 62 -1.11 -7.36 -12.86
CA THR A 62 -0.43 -8.27 -13.78
C THR A 62 -0.20 -9.63 -13.14
N LEU A 63 0.30 -9.66 -11.89
CA LEU A 63 0.51 -10.91 -11.17
C LEU A 63 -0.78 -11.65 -10.84
N GLN A 64 -1.87 -10.95 -10.51
CA GLN A 64 -3.18 -11.57 -10.26
C GLN A 64 -3.71 -12.24 -11.52
N HIS A 65 -3.60 -11.56 -12.66
CA HIS A 65 -4.01 -12.08 -13.96
C HIS A 65 -3.17 -13.30 -14.34
N ASP A 66 -1.84 -13.18 -14.31
CA ASP A 66 -0.92 -14.22 -14.79
C ASP A 66 -0.87 -15.46 -13.89
N LEU A 67 -1.08 -15.28 -12.59
CA LEU A 67 -1.01 -16.37 -11.60
C LEU A 67 -2.39 -16.85 -11.14
N HIS A 68 -3.48 -16.27 -11.67
CA HIS A 68 -4.85 -16.52 -11.23
C HIS A 68 -5.01 -16.47 -9.69
N MET A 69 -4.34 -15.51 -9.06
CA MET A 69 -4.26 -15.39 -7.60
C MET A 69 -4.98 -14.13 -7.13
N GLN A 70 -5.76 -14.20 -6.04
CA GLN A 70 -6.36 -12.99 -5.46
C GLN A 70 -5.29 -12.09 -4.81
N ASN A 71 -5.56 -10.79 -4.75
CA ASN A 71 -4.60 -9.80 -4.22
C ASN A 71 -4.13 -10.10 -2.80
N ALA A 72 -5.03 -10.54 -1.91
CA ALA A 72 -4.71 -10.85 -0.52
C ALA A 72 -3.66 -11.97 -0.46
N TRP A 73 -3.89 -13.06 -1.19
CA TRP A 73 -2.95 -14.18 -1.29
C TRP A 73 -1.62 -13.76 -1.88
N LEU A 74 -1.61 -12.87 -2.88
CA LEU A 74 -0.38 -12.36 -3.48
C LEU A 74 0.46 -11.59 -2.44
N ILE A 75 -0.17 -10.73 -1.63
CA ILE A 75 0.51 -9.98 -0.56
C ILE A 75 1.10 -10.94 0.48
N TYR A 76 0.34 -11.95 0.93
CA TYR A 76 0.85 -12.96 1.87
C TYR A 76 2.01 -13.76 1.26
N THR A 77 1.94 -14.10 -0.02
CA THR A 77 2.99 -14.87 -0.71
C THR A 77 4.28 -14.04 -0.83
N PHE A 78 4.19 -12.75 -1.18
CA PHE A 78 5.35 -11.85 -1.15
C PHE A 78 5.98 -11.78 0.23
N ARG A 79 5.16 -11.58 1.27
CA ARG A 79 5.63 -11.49 2.65
C ARG A 79 6.33 -12.78 3.08
N SER A 80 5.75 -13.94 2.78
CA SER A 80 6.35 -15.24 3.06
C SER A 80 7.72 -15.41 2.38
N LEU A 81 7.82 -15.08 1.08
CA LEU A 81 9.09 -15.15 0.35
C LEU A 81 10.16 -14.19 0.92
N GLN A 82 9.76 -13.00 1.40
CA GLN A 82 10.66 -12.04 2.05
C GLN A 82 11.11 -12.53 3.44
N GLU A 83 10.18 -13.00 4.28
CA GLU A 83 10.48 -13.53 5.63
C GLU A 83 11.42 -14.74 5.56
N ARG A 84 11.32 -15.53 4.50
CA ARG A 84 12.21 -16.65 4.20
C ARG A 84 13.55 -16.24 3.56
N GLY A 85 13.77 -14.95 3.31
CA GLY A 85 15.01 -14.44 2.72
C GLY A 85 15.24 -14.89 1.27
N LEU A 86 14.20 -15.27 0.52
CA LEU A 86 14.33 -15.69 -0.88
C LEU A 86 14.35 -14.49 -1.83
N ILE A 87 13.66 -13.41 -1.44
CA ILE A 87 13.61 -12.17 -2.20
C ILE A 87 13.82 -10.97 -1.29
N VAL A 88 14.36 -9.89 -1.84
CA VAL A 88 14.38 -8.56 -1.23
C VAL A 88 13.51 -7.62 -2.07
N LEU A 89 12.61 -6.92 -1.42
CA LEU A 89 11.75 -5.92 -2.06
C LEU A 89 12.27 -4.52 -1.72
N GLU A 90 12.78 -3.82 -2.71
CA GLU A 90 13.15 -2.42 -2.55
C GLU A 90 12.05 -1.48 -3.05
N ARG A 91 11.93 -0.32 -2.40
CA ARG A 91 10.90 0.67 -2.69
C ARG A 91 11.51 2.05 -2.88
N LYS A 92 11.02 2.80 -3.87
CA LYS A 92 11.33 4.21 -4.11
C LYS A 92 10.03 4.95 -4.47
N GLY A 93 9.46 5.63 -3.48
CA GLY A 93 8.10 6.20 -3.60
C GLY A 93 7.06 5.11 -3.84
N THR A 94 6.33 5.21 -4.94
CA THR A 94 5.33 4.20 -5.36
C THR A 94 5.91 3.06 -6.20
N ARG A 95 7.21 3.14 -6.55
CA ARG A 95 7.87 2.13 -7.38
C ARG A 95 8.50 1.07 -6.51
N ARG A 96 8.56 -0.15 -7.04
CA ARG A 96 9.21 -1.29 -6.41
C ARG A 96 10.12 -2.03 -7.38
N ARG A 97 11.17 -2.64 -6.85
CA ARG A 97 11.95 -3.66 -7.55
C ARG A 97 12.19 -4.84 -6.62
N VAL A 98 12.35 -6.01 -7.21
CA VAL A 98 12.61 -7.27 -6.51
C VAL A 98 14.00 -7.77 -6.88
N ILE A 99 14.76 -8.19 -5.87
CA ILE A 99 16.05 -8.87 -5.99
C ILE A 99 15.85 -10.33 -5.54
N ILE A 100 16.34 -11.29 -6.32
CA ILE A 100 16.29 -12.72 -6.01
C ILE A 100 17.60 -13.08 -5.29
N ASN A 101 17.54 -13.40 -4.00
CA ASN A 101 18.74 -13.54 -3.18
C ASN A 101 19.64 -14.72 -3.62
N ALA A 102 19.02 -15.80 -4.10
CA ALA A 102 19.76 -16.99 -4.55
C ALA A 102 20.64 -16.72 -5.79
N THR A 103 20.24 -15.80 -6.67
CA THR A 103 20.94 -15.54 -7.94
C THR A 103 21.56 -14.15 -8.02
N GLY A 104 21.15 -13.21 -7.16
CA GLY A 104 21.50 -11.79 -7.26
C GLY A 104 20.81 -11.06 -8.41
N GLU A 105 19.95 -11.74 -9.18
CA GLU A 105 19.20 -11.14 -10.28
C GLU A 105 18.17 -10.14 -9.74
N ARG A 106 17.93 -9.06 -10.49
CA ARG A 106 16.98 -8.02 -10.10
C ARG A 106 16.06 -7.63 -11.24
N THR A 107 14.81 -7.34 -10.91
CA THR A 107 13.88 -6.67 -11.84
C THR A 107 14.24 -5.20 -11.97
N ASP A 108 13.86 -4.57 -13.09
CA ASP A 108 13.88 -3.11 -13.17
C ASP A 108 12.75 -2.55 -12.29
N TRP A 109 12.86 -1.27 -11.93
CA TRP A 109 11.83 -0.57 -11.18
C TRP A 109 10.49 -0.67 -11.89
N SER A 110 9.45 -1.08 -11.16
CA SER A 110 8.07 -1.11 -11.66
C SER A 110 7.78 0.19 -12.39
N ALA A 111 7.11 0.09 -13.55
CA ALA A 111 6.70 1.24 -14.32
C ALA A 111 5.99 2.25 -13.40
N HIS A 112 6.24 3.54 -13.61
CA HIS A 112 5.31 4.53 -13.08
C HIS A 112 3.97 4.20 -13.70
N MET A 113 3.06 3.64 -12.90
CA MET A 113 1.67 3.94 -13.16
C MET A 113 1.60 5.45 -12.95
N ARG A 114 1.74 6.21 -14.04
CA ARG A 114 0.97 7.45 -14.15
C ARG A 114 -0.41 6.96 -13.77
N SER A 115 -0.91 7.39 -12.61
CA SER A 115 -2.30 7.12 -12.27
C SER A 115 -3.05 7.50 -13.53
N GLU A 116 -3.58 6.52 -14.26
CA GLU A 116 -4.55 6.85 -15.28
C GLU A 116 -5.52 7.81 -14.60
N PRO A 117 -5.80 8.98 -15.19
CA PRO A 117 -6.65 9.96 -14.55
C PRO A 117 -7.86 9.22 -14.03
N ARG A 118 -7.98 9.09 -12.70
CA ARG A 118 -8.98 8.23 -12.08
C ARG A 118 -10.29 8.64 -12.73
N ALA A 119 -10.95 7.69 -13.41
CA ALA A 119 -12.23 7.98 -14.04
C ALA A 119 -13.08 8.72 -13.00
N PRO A 120 -13.54 9.94 -13.30
CA PRO A 120 -14.13 10.80 -12.28
C PRO A 120 -15.31 10.05 -11.66
N ALA A 121 -15.31 9.94 -10.32
CA ALA A 121 -16.33 9.19 -9.62
C ALA A 121 -17.70 9.85 -9.87
N MET A 122 -18.68 9.06 -10.31
CA MET A 122 -20.07 9.51 -10.42
C MET A 122 -20.63 9.72 -9.02
N ARG A 123 -21.17 10.91 -8.76
CA ARG A 123 -21.75 11.29 -7.46
C ARG A 123 -23.12 11.89 -7.64
N LYS A 124 -24.00 11.65 -6.66
CA LYS A 124 -25.30 12.33 -6.58
C LYS A 124 -25.08 13.79 -6.17
N CYS A 125 -25.64 14.73 -6.92
CA CYS A 125 -25.65 16.14 -6.57
C CYS A 125 -26.44 16.36 -5.27
N LEU A 126 -25.82 17.06 -4.30
CA LEU A 126 -26.45 17.44 -3.03
C LEU A 126 -27.23 18.77 -3.10
N GLY A 127 -27.13 19.50 -4.22
CA GLY A 127 -28.07 20.58 -4.53
C GLY A 127 -29.47 20.04 -4.89
N GLY A 128 -30.37 20.93 -5.32
CA GLY A 128 -31.78 20.56 -5.56
C GLY A 128 -32.04 19.55 -6.68
N CYS A 129 -31.11 19.34 -7.63
CA CYS A 129 -31.40 18.50 -8.81
C CYS A 129 -31.24 16.99 -8.57
N GLY A 130 -30.48 16.55 -7.56
CA GLY A 130 -30.25 15.13 -7.26
C GLY A 130 -29.60 14.27 -8.37
N LYS A 131 -29.14 14.87 -9.48
CA LYS A 131 -28.59 14.13 -10.64
C LYS A 131 -27.20 13.55 -10.34
N LEU A 132 -26.85 12.46 -11.01
CA LEU A 132 -25.48 11.95 -11.01
C LEU A 132 -24.57 12.82 -11.89
N PHE A 133 -23.39 13.16 -11.41
CA PHE A 133 -22.40 13.94 -12.17
C PHE A 133 -20.97 13.47 -11.87
N GLN A 134 -20.05 13.75 -12.78
CA GLN A 134 -18.63 13.45 -12.63
C GLN A 134 -17.98 14.46 -11.69
N SER A 135 -17.45 13.99 -10.57
CA SER A 135 -16.80 14.84 -9.58
C SER A 135 -15.27 14.79 -9.74
N SER A 136 -14.66 15.95 -10.01
CA SER A 136 -13.21 16.10 -10.22
C SER A 136 -12.38 15.97 -8.93
N HIS A 137 -12.99 16.14 -7.76
CA HIS A 137 -12.29 16.08 -6.46
C HIS A 137 -13.25 15.74 -5.29
N PRO A 138 -12.76 15.17 -4.18
CA PRO A 138 -13.59 14.67 -3.07
C PRO A 138 -14.56 15.68 -2.45
N GLY A 139 -14.25 16.98 -2.51
CA GLY A 139 -15.09 18.07 -2.01
C GLY A 139 -16.16 18.58 -2.98
N HIS A 140 -16.14 18.18 -4.26
CA HIS A 140 -17.14 18.63 -5.23
C HIS A 140 -18.42 17.80 -5.12
N ARG A 141 -19.43 18.36 -4.43
CA ARG A 141 -20.71 17.70 -4.08
C ARG A 141 -21.93 18.25 -4.81
N ILE A 142 -21.78 19.37 -5.51
CA ILE A 142 -22.85 20.06 -6.24
C ILE A 142 -22.47 20.03 -7.72
N CYS A 143 -23.40 19.66 -8.60
CA CYS A 143 -23.12 19.67 -10.04
C CYS A 143 -23.00 21.11 -10.57
N ASP A 144 -22.37 21.29 -11.72
CA ASP A 144 -22.15 22.62 -12.30
C ASP A 144 -23.44 23.41 -12.51
N THR A 145 -24.55 22.72 -12.81
CA THR A 145 -25.88 23.34 -12.93
C THR A 145 -26.36 23.92 -11.59
N CYS A 146 -26.33 23.14 -10.51
CA CYS A 146 -26.78 23.61 -9.20
C CYS A 146 -25.80 24.62 -8.59
N LYS A 147 -24.49 24.46 -8.83
CA LYS A 147 -23.47 25.38 -8.33
C LYS A 147 -23.70 26.80 -8.85
N ARG A 148 -23.96 26.93 -10.16
CA ARG A 148 -24.34 28.23 -10.75
C ARG A 148 -25.57 28.84 -10.09
N SER A 149 -26.57 28.03 -9.73
CA SER A 149 -27.78 28.53 -9.06
C SER A 149 -27.51 29.06 -7.65
N ASP A 150 -26.61 28.41 -6.90
CA ASP A 150 -26.22 28.87 -5.56
C ASP A 150 -25.32 30.12 -5.62
N ASP A 151 -24.38 30.16 -6.57
CA ASP A 151 -23.54 31.33 -6.84
C ASP A 151 -24.42 32.55 -7.23
N TYR A 152 -25.47 32.34 -8.03
CA TYR A 152 -26.44 33.39 -8.38
C TYR A 152 -27.22 33.90 -7.17
N LYS A 153 -27.64 32.99 -6.27
CA LYS A 153 -28.34 33.37 -5.03
C LYS A 153 -27.43 34.20 -4.11
N GLN A 154 -26.17 33.82 -3.96
CA GLN A 154 -25.20 34.58 -3.15
C GLN A 154 -24.89 35.95 -3.77
N ALA A 155 -24.72 36.04 -5.10
CA ALA A 155 -24.52 37.31 -5.78
C ALA A 155 -25.72 38.27 -5.63
N SER A 156 -26.95 37.75 -5.70
CA SER A 156 -28.17 38.55 -5.51
C SER A 156 -28.42 38.99 -4.06
N ALA A 157 -27.89 38.24 -3.08
CA ALA A 157 -27.97 38.63 -1.67
C ALA A 157 -26.97 39.74 -1.31
N ASN A 158 -25.83 39.80 -2.00
CA ASN A 158 -24.79 40.82 -1.77
C ASN A 158 -25.03 42.15 -2.52
N SER A 159 -26.01 42.25 -3.41
CA SER A 159 -26.27 43.47 -4.20
C SER A 159 -27.00 44.60 -3.46
N TYR A 160 -27.26 44.47 -2.15
CA TYR A 160 -27.99 45.49 -1.36
C TYR A 160 -27.11 46.34 -0.40
N SER A 161 -25.78 46.31 -0.50
CA SER A 161 -24.90 47.08 0.41
C SER A 161 -24.16 48.29 -0.20
N CYS A 162 -24.43 48.67 -1.46
CA CYS A 162 -23.93 49.95 -1.98
C CYS A 162 -24.89 51.09 -1.60
N GLY A 163 -24.84 51.50 -0.33
CA GLY A 163 -25.38 52.77 0.12
C GLY A 163 -24.63 53.91 -0.59
N VAL A 164 -25.27 54.52 -1.58
CA VAL A 164 -24.83 55.77 -2.19
C VAL A 164 -25.12 56.88 -1.20
N SER A 165 -24.11 57.32 -0.46
CA SER A 165 -24.17 58.57 0.30
C SER A 165 -24.05 59.74 -0.67
N LEU A 166 -25.19 60.27 -1.12
CA LEU A 166 -25.23 61.58 -1.79
C LEU A 166 -25.06 62.66 -0.72
N SER A 167 -24.00 63.46 -0.88
CA SER A 167 -23.70 64.66 -0.09
C SER A 167 -24.44 65.87 -0.61
#